data_AF-A0A960WLE9-F1
#
_entry.id   AF-A0A960WLE9-F1
#
_cell.length_a   1.000
_cell.length_b   1.000
_cell.length_c   1.000
_cell.angle_alpha   90.00
_cell.angle_beta   90.00
_cell.angle_gamma   90.00
#
_symmetry.space_group_name_H-M   'P 1'
#
loop_
_entity.id
_entity.type
_entity.pdbx_description
1 polymer ?
#
loop_
_entity_poly.entity_id
_entity_poly.type
_entity_poly.pdbx_seq_one_letter_code
_entity_poly.pdbx_strand_id
1 'polypeptide(L)' 'MPCVKHGNAILCYNRAYRYKGYFFEVGFPGPHELRKDGDPKERFSKGFWDAATEFMNLPKEEQKQYEVNS' A
#
# COMPACT_ATOMS: atom_id res chain seq x y z
N MET A 1 -6.60 6.02 -6.25
CA MET A 1 -7.61 5.13 -5.65
C MET A 1 -8.47 4.55 -6.76
N PRO A 2 -8.21 3.32 -7.24
CA PRO A 2 -9.13 2.64 -8.14
C PRO A 2 -10.45 2.36 -7.40
N CYS A 3 -11.57 2.68 -8.05
CA CYS A 3 -12.90 2.35 -7.57
C CYS A 3 -13.56 1.43 -8.60
N VAL A 4 -14.03 0.28 -8.16
CA VAL A 4 -14.75 -0.69 -9.00
C VAL A 4 -16.22 -0.72 -8.59
N LYS A 5 -17.11 -0.75 -9.58
CA LYS A 5 -18.55 -0.90 -9.34
C LYS A 5 -18.85 -2.39 -9.19
N HIS A 6 -19.31 -2.79 -8.01
CA HIS A 6 -19.76 -4.16 -7.74
C HIS A 6 -21.26 -4.11 -7.44
N GLY A 7 -22.08 -4.43 -8.44
CA GLY A 7 -23.54 -4.27 -8.36
C GLY A 7 -23.94 -2.80 -8.18
N ASN A 8 -24.62 -2.49 -7.06
CA ASN A 8 -25.04 -1.13 -6.69
C ASN A 8 -24.04 -0.41 -5.75
N ALA A 9 -22.92 -1.05 -5.38
CA ALA A 9 -21.90 -0.46 -4.52
C ALA A 9 -20.68 0.00 -5.34
N ILE A 10 -20.05 1.08 -4.90
CA ILE A 10 -18.73 1.52 -5.38
C ILE A 10 -17.72 1.12 -4.31
N LEU A 11 -16.83 0.21 -4.65
CA LEU A 11 -15.77 -0.24 -3.76
C LEU A 11 -14.47 0.43 -4.22
N CYS A 12 -13.95 1.33 -3.39
CA CYS A 12 -12.66 1.96 -3.60
C CYS A 12 -11.64 1.26 -2.72
N TYR A 13 -10.56 0.77 -3.32
CA TYR A 13 -9.48 0.11 -2.60
C TYR A 13 -8.22 0.94 -2.74
N ASN A 14 -7.51 1.14 -1.63
CA ASN A 14 -6.14 1.57 -1.69
C ASN A 14 -5.28 0.41 -2.18
N ARG A 15 -4.26 0.73 -2.99
CA ARG A 15 -3.31 -0.30 -3.42
C ARG A 15 -2.39 -0.60 -2.26
N ALA A 16 -2.41 -1.86 -1.84
CA ALA A 16 -1.51 -2.36 -0.81
C ALA A 16 -0.31 -3.04 -1.46
N TYR A 17 0.86 -2.92 -0.82
CA TYR A 17 2.14 -3.37 -1.33
C TYR A 17 2.89 -4.15 -0.27
N ARG A 18 3.64 -5.17 -0.69
CA ARG A 18 4.62 -5.89 0.14
C ARG A 18 6.03 -5.65 -0.37
N TYR A 19 6.82 -4.90 0.37
CA TYR A 19 8.20 -4.56 0.00
C TYR A 19 9.13 -4.66 1.21
N LYS A 20 10.27 -5.36 1.06
CA LYS A 20 11.28 -5.57 2.12
C LYS A 20 10.71 -6.03 3.48
N GLY A 21 9.64 -6.82 3.46
CA GLY A 21 8.98 -7.34 4.66
C GLY A 21 7.95 -6.39 5.28
N TYR A 22 7.82 -5.16 4.77
CA TYR A 22 6.75 -4.24 5.14
C TYR A 22 5.50 -4.48 4.30
N PHE A 23 4.34 -4.35 4.93
CA PHE A 23 3.04 -4.32 4.27
C PHE A 23 2.45 -2.93 4.48
N PHE A 24 2.09 -2.24 3.42
CA PHE A 24 1.65 -0.84 3.49
C PHE A 24 0.76 -0.49 2.31
N GLU A 25 -0.08 0.52 2.47
CA GLU A 25 -0.82 1.13 1.37
C GLU A 25 -0.15 2.42 0.90
N VAL A 26 -0.28 2.75 -0.39
CA VAL A 26 0.12 4.06 -0.91
C VAL A 26 -1.13 4.84 -1.28
N GLY A 27 -1.41 5.89 -0.50
CA GLY A 27 -2.57 6.77 -0.66
C GLY A 27 -2.19 8.23 -0.46
N PHE A 28 -3.20 9.10 -0.32
CA PHE A 28 -2.99 10.48 0.12
C PHE A 28 -3.15 10.53 1.64
N PRO A 29 -2.20 11.10 2.42
CA PRO A 29 -1.06 11.94 2.03
C PRO A 29 0.27 11.21 1.76
N GLY A 30 0.33 9.89 1.84
CA GLY A 30 1.56 9.13 1.58
C GLY A 30 1.43 7.64 1.86
N PRO A 31 2.57 6.92 1.95
CA PRO A 31 2.58 5.51 2.32
C PRO A 31 2.19 5.32 3.80
N HIS A 32 1.29 4.38 4.07
CA HIS A 32 0.85 4.06 5.42
C HIS A 32 1.05 2.58 5.72
N GLU A 33 1.86 2.25 6.73
CA GLU A 33 2.13 0.87 7.12
C GLU A 33 0.88 0.18 7.65
N LEU A 34 0.63 -1.02 7.17
CA LEU A 34 -0.49 -1.87 7.54
C LEU A 34 -0.04 -3.01 8.47
N ARG A 35 -0.98 -3.48 9.27
CA ARG A 35 -0.89 -4.70 10.07
C ARG A 35 -1.19 -5.92 9.19
N LYS A 36 -0.95 -7.13 9.71
CA LYS A 36 -1.16 -8.38 8.96
C LYS A 36 -2.62 -8.62 8.56
N ASP A 37 -3.55 -8.04 9.31
CA ASP A 37 -5.00 -8.04 9.09
C ASP A 37 -5.45 -6.98 8.08
N GLY A 38 -4.56 -6.10 7.62
CA GLY A 38 -4.87 -5.02 6.67
C GLY A 38 -5.23 -3.70 7.33
N ASP A 39 -5.30 -3.64 8.67
CA ASP A 39 -5.59 -2.39 9.38
C ASP A 39 -4.37 -1.46 9.42
N PRO A 40 -4.57 -0.13 9.34
CA PRO A 40 -3.49 0.84 9.53
C PRO A 40 -2.79 0.64 10.86
N LYS A 41 -1.45 0.65 10.86
CA LYS A 41 -0.70 0.74 12.10
C LYS A 41 -0.83 2.14 12.69
N GLU A 42 -1.05 2.20 14.00
CA GLU A 42 -0.99 3.46 14.77
C GLU A 42 0.43 4.04 14.85
N ARG A 43 1.45 3.18 14.74
CA ARG A 43 2.87 3.57 14.79
C ARG A 43 3.66 2.85 13.71
N PHE A 44 4.42 3.63 12.95
CA PHE A 44 5.33 3.10 11.93
C PHE A 44 6.50 2.37 12.58
N SER A 45 6.88 1.26 11.98
CA SER A 45 8.07 0.50 12.35
C SER A 45 9.34 1.30 12.01
N LYS A 46 10.40 1.10 12.80
CA LYS A 46 11.70 1.71 12.52
C LYS A 46 12.22 1.25 11.16
N GLY A 47 12.52 2.19 10.25
CA GLY A 47 12.98 1.89 8.89
C GLY A 47 11.85 1.69 7.86
N PHE A 48 10.57 1.81 8.27
CA PHE A 48 9.46 1.81 7.33
C PHE A 48 9.60 2.93 6.29
N TRP A 49 9.89 4.16 6.75
CA TRP A 49 10.04 5.31 5.86
C TRP A 49 11.17 5.14 4.86
N ASP A 50 12.32 4.58 5.25
CA ASP A 50 13.40 4.27 4.31
C ASP A 50 12.94 3.28 3.22
N ALA A 51 12.27 2.20 3.61
CA ALA A 51 11.74 1.22 2.66
C ALA A 51 10.63 1.79 1.78
N ALA A 52 9.77 2.65 2.34
CA ALA A 52 8.70 3.31 1.60
C ALA A 52 9.24 4.35 0.62
N THR A 53 10.26 5.13 1.01
CA THR A 53 10.95 6.06 0.11
C THR A 53 11.66 5.31 -1.02
N GLU A 54 12.34 4.20 -0.72
CA GLU A 54 12.96 3.35 -1.74
C GLU A 54 11.91 2.80 -2.71
N PHE A 55 10.80 2.27 -2.20
CA PHE A 55 9.68 1.80 -3.01
C PHE A 55 9.12 2.89 -3.92
N MET A 56 8.89 4.09 -3.40
CA MET A 56 8.35 5.22 -4.16
C MET A 56 9.31 5.71 -5.27
N ASN A 57 10.61 5.45 -5.13
CA ASN A 57 11.62 5.75 -6.15
C ASN A 57 11.71 4.66 -7.25
N LEU A 58 11.10 3.49 -7.06
CA LEU A 58 11.07 2.46 -8.10
C LEU A 58 10.20 2.89 -9.29
N PRO A 59 10.48 2.42 -10.51
CA PRO A 59 9.59 2.58 -11.65
C PRO A 59 8.19 2.02 -11.35
N LYS A 60 7.13 2.67 -11.84
CA LYS A 60 5.74 2.24 -11.61
C LYS A 60 5.47 0.79 -12.03
N GLU A 61 6.12 0.33 -13.09
CA GLU A 61 6.01 -1.07 -13.55
C GLU A 61 6.61 -2.05 -12.55
N GLU A 62 7.67 -1.66 -11.85
CA GLU A 62 8.29 -2.46 -10.80
C GLU A 62 7.46 -2.41 -9.51
N GLN A 63 6.92 -1.23 -9.15
CA GLN A 63 6.00 -1.09 -8.01
C GLN A 63 4.81 -2.05 -8.10
N LYS A 64 4.25 -2.26 -9.30
CA LYS A 64 3.14 -3.20 -9.54
C LYS A 64 3.49 -4.65 -9.18
N GLN A 65 4.76 -5.06 -9.26
CA GLN A 65 5.17 -6.43 -8.92
C GLN A 65 5.04 -6.71 -7.43
N TYR A 66 5.09 -5.67 -6.61
CA TYR A 66 4.94 -5.74 -5.16
C TYR A 66 3.48 -5.49 -4.72
N GLU A 67 2.57 -5.20 -5.66
CA GLU A 67 1.15 -4.98 -5.36
C GLU A 67 0.54 -6.29 -4.86
N VAL A 68 -0.08 -6.22 -3.68
CA VAL A 68 -0.83 -7.33 -3.13
C VAL A 68 -2.22 -7.27 -3.75
N ASN A 69 -2.45 -8.06 -4.79
CA ASN A 69 -3.79 -8.30 -5.30
C ASN A 69 -4.64 -8.91 -4.18
N SER A 70 -5.71 -8.22 -3.80
CA SER A 70 -6.76 -8.75 -2.93
C SER A 70 -7.81 -9.50 -3.75
#